data_AF-A0A8T4P7I6-F1
#
_entry.id   AF-A0A8T4P7I6-F1
#
_cell.length_a   1.000
_cell.length_b   1.000
_cell.length_c   1.000
_cell.angle_alpha   90.00
_cell.angle_beta   90.00
_cell.angle_gamma   90.00
#
_symmetry.space_group_name_H-M   'P 1'
#
loop_
_entity.id
_entity.type
_entity.pdbx_description
1 polymer ?
#
loop_
_entity_poly.entity_id
_entity_poly.type
_entity_poly.pdbx_seq_one_letter_code
_entity_poly.pdbx_strand_id
1 'polypeptide(L)' 'MAKIAAKNKITIALDLEKLQKLGKEEKALSLSKIIQNIKFCRKAKCKIAFLNYKNKKDAFEFLISLGASTEQAKEATENL' A
#
# COMPACT_ATOMS: atom_id res chain seq x y z
N MET A 1 2.47 -5.88 14.71
CA MET A 1 3.50 -5.43 13.76
C MET A 1 3.34 -3.96 13.36
N ALA A 2 2.21 -3.49 12.82
CA ALA A 2 2.05 -2.09 12.39
C ALA A 2 2.39 -1.02 13.46
N LYS A 3 2.02 -1.23 14.74
CA LYS A 3 2.40 -0.33 15.84
C LYS A 3 3.92 -0.27 16.06
N ILE A 4 4.61 -1.39 15.90
CA ILE A 4 6.08 -1.47 16.04
C ILE A 4 6.73 -0.77 14.84
N ALA A 5 6.21 -0.99 13.63
CA ALA A 5 6.69 -0.31 12.43
C ALA A 5 6.56 1.21 12.56
N ALA A 6 5.42 1.72 13.04
CA ALA A 6 5.23 3.15 13.29
C ALA A 6 6.23 3.70 14.32
N LYS A 7 6.44 3.00 15.44
CA LYS A 7 7.43 3.40 16.47
C LYS A 7 8.85 3.48 15.92
N ASN A 8 9.22 2.57 15.02
CA ASN A 8 10.55 2.50 14.42
C ASN A 8 10.65 3.27 13.08
N LYS A 9 9.63 4.05 12.72
CA LYS A 9 9.58 4.81 11.46
C LYS A 9 9.78 3.95 10.20
N ILE A 10 9.32 2.70 10.26
CA ILE A 10 9.37 1.77 9.13
C ILE A 10 8.15 2.02 8.24
N THR A 11 8.41 2.18 6.94
CA THR A 11 7.40 2.31 5.89
C THR A 11 7.14 0.93 5.26
N ILE A 12 5.87 0.58 5.07
CA ILE A 12 5.50 -0.64 4.34
C ILE A 12 5.41 -0.32 2.85
N ALA A 13 6.39 -0.80 2.09
CA ALA A 13 6.42 -0.63 0.64
C ALA A 13 5.64 -1.74 -0.08
N LEU A 14 4.90 -1.37 -1.13
CA LEU A 14 4.13 -2.27 -1.98
C LEU A 14 4.56 -2.10 -3.43
N ASP A 15 5.11 -3.18 -4.01
CA ASP A 15 5.62 -3.19 -5.38
C ASP A 15 4.51 -3.58 -6.37
N LEU A 16 4.11 -2.60 -7.21
CA LEU A 16 3.02 -2.77 -8.15
C LEU A 16 3.41 -3.64 -9.35
N GLU A 17 4.65 -3.53 -9.82
CA GLU A 17 5.15 -4.31 -10.95
C GLU A 17 5.21 -5.80 -10.56
N LYS A 18 5.69 -6.09 -9.34
CA LYS A 18 5.66 -7.45 -8.80
C LYS A 18 4.23 -7.97 -8.69
N LEU A 19 3.30 -7.16 -8.18
CA LEU A 19 1.89 -7.55 -8.04
C LEU A 19 1.27 -7.90 -9.39
N GLN A 20 1.57 -7.15 -10.45
CA GLN A 20 1.06 -7.40 -11.80
C GLN A 20 1.52 -8.76 -12.36
N LYS A 21 2.77 -9.15 -12.07
CA LYS A 21 3.38 -10.40 -12.54
C LYS A 21 2.89 -11.66 -11.82
N LEU A 22 2.18 -11.54 -10.70
CA LEU A 22 1.65 -12.68 -9.94
C LEU A 22 0.52 -13.40 -10.68
N GLY A 23 0.46 -14.73 -10.49
CA GLY A 23 -0.67 -15.56 -10.90
C GLY A 23 -1.97 -15.19 -10.16
N LYS A 24 -3.12 -15.67 -10.65
CA LYS A 24 -4.45 -15.26 -10.16
C LYS A 24 -4.62 -15.44 -8.64
N GLU A 25 -4.26 -16.62 -8.12
CA GLU A 25 -4.43 -16.96 -6.71
C GLU A 25 -3.45 -16.19 -5.80
N GLU A 26 -2.18 -16.12 -6.18
CA GLU A 26 -1.15 -15.39 -5.45
C GLU A 26 -1.43 -13.88 -5.41
N LYS A 27 -1.95 -13.35 -6.53
CA LYS A 27 -2.39 -11.96 -6.64
C LYS A 27 -3.56 -11.70 -5.70
N ALA A 28 -4.56 -12.57 -5.64
CA ALA A 28 -5.68 -12.44 -4.71
C ALA A 28 -5.21 -12.45 -3.24
N LEU A 29 -4.32 -13.38 -2.89
CA LEU A 29 -3.74 -13.44 -1.55
C LEU A 29 -2.94 -12.17 -1.20
N SER A 30 -2.17 -11.66 -2.16
CA SER A 30 -1.39 -10.43 -1.99
C SER A 30 -2.29 -9.20 -1.84
N LEU A 31 -3.35 -9.09 -2.63
CA LEU A 31 -4.36 -8.02 -2.51
C LEU A 31 -5.04 -8.04 -1.15
N SER A 32 -5.42 -9.23 -0.64
CA SER A 32 -6.01 -9.38 0.70
C SER A 32 -5.07 -8.85 1.79
N LYS A 33 -3.78 -9.19 1.71
CA LYS A 33 -2.75 -8.67 2.63
C LYS A 33 -2.58 -7.15 2.52
N ILE A 34 -2.62 -6.61 1.30
CA ILE A 34 -2.54 -5.15 1.07
C ILE A 34 -3.72 -4.44 1.74
N ILE A 35 -4.95 -4.89 1.50
CA ILE A 35 -6.17 -4.32 2.09
C ILE A 35 -6.08 -4.34 3.63
N GLN A 36 -5.63 -5.46 4.19
CA GLN A 36 -5.44 -5.58 5.63
C GLN A 36 -4.38 -4.59 6.16
N ASN A 37 -3.24 -4.48 5.46
CA ASN A 37 -2.16 -3.56 5.83
C ASN A 37 -2.61 -2.10 5.75
N ILE A 38 -3.39 -1.70 4.75
CA ILE A 38 -3.99 -0.36 4.64
C ILE A 38 -4.77 -0.03 5.91
N LYS A 39 -5.65 -0.94 6.37
CA LYS A 39 -6.45 -0.76 7.58
C LYS A 39 -5.58 -0.66 8.83
N PHE A 40 -4.60 -1.54 8.98
CA PHE A 40 -3.71 -1.56 10.15
C PHE A 40 -2.80 -0.34 10.21
N CYS A 41 -2.26 0.09 9.08
CA CYS A 41 -1.41 1.26 8.99
C CYS A 41 -2.18 2.54 9.28
N ARG A 42 -3.44 2.65 8.81
CA ARG A 42 -4.33 3.76 9.19
C ARG A 42 -4.51 3.84 10.71
N LYS A 43 -4.82 2.71 11.35
CA LYS A 43 -5.04 2.65 12.81
C LYS A 43 -3.77 2.91 13.61
N ALA A 44 -2.63 2.44 13.12
CA ALA A 44 -1.35 2.51 13.81
C ALA A 44 -0.51 3.75 13.44
N LYS A 45 -0.99 4.60 12.52
CA LYS A 45 -0.23 5.71 11.92
C LYS A 45 1.12 5.26 11.33
N CYS A 46 1.13 4.08 10.71
CA CYS A 46 2.27 3.57 9.95
C CYS A 46 2.14 4.05 8.49
N LYS A 47 3.28 4.33 7.85
CA LYS A 47 3.33 4.80 6.47
C LYS A 47 3.26 3.63 5.49
N ILE A 48 2.64 3.87 4.35
CA ILE A 48 2.64 2.98 3.19
C ILE A 48 3.29 3.72 2.03
N ALA A 49 4.06 3.03 1.20
CA ALA A 49 4.59 3.56 -0.05
C ALA A 49 4.27 2.60 -1.19
N PHE A 50 3.92 3.14 -2.36
CA PHE A 50 3.82 2.37 -3.59
C PHE A 50 5.13 2.50 -4.37
N LEU A 51 5.63 1.38 -4.86
CA LEU A 51 6.84 1.29 -5.68
C LEU A 51 6.47 0.85 -7.09
N ASN A 52 7.28 1.26 -8.07
CA ASN A 52 7.25 0.76 -9.45
C ASN A 52 5.87 0.92 -10.14
N TYR A 53 5.22 2.07 -9.95
CA TYR A 53 4.00 2.43 -10.70
C TYR A 53 4.34 3.37 -11.85
N LYS A 54 3.61 3.23 -12.96
CA LYS A 54 3.83 4.05 -14.18
C LYS A 54 3.14 5.41 -14.11
N ASN A 55 1.97 5.46 -13.47
CA ASN A 55 1.13 6.65 -13.41
C ASN A 55 0.70 6.87 -11.95
N LYS A 56 1.01 8.06 -11.42
CA LYS A 56 0.67 8.46 -10.05
C LYS A 56 -0.84 8.46 -9.82
N LYS A 57 -1.62 8.89 -10.80
CA LYS A 57 -3.09 8.95 -10.71
C LYS A 57 -3.66 7.53 -10.59
N ASP A 58 -3.23 6.61 -11.45
CA ASP A 58 -3.73 5.23 -11.43
C ASP A 58 -3.33 4.53 -10.12
N ALA A 59 -2.11 4.77 -9.62
CA ALA A 59 -1.63 4.29 -8.33
C ALA A 59 -2.49 4.82 -7.16
N PHE A 60 -2.82 6.11 -7.20
CA PHE A 60 -3.68 6.74 -6.21
C PHE A 60 -5.08 6.12 -6.24
N GLU A 61 -5.73 6.05 -7.42
CA GLU A 61 -7.07 5.50 -7.58
C GLU A 61 -7.12 4.02 -7.18
N PHE A 62 -6.07 3.26 -7.46
CA PHE A 62 -5.95 1.88 -7.03
C PHE A 62 -5.94 1.75 -5.51
N LEU A 63 -5.16 2.57 -4.79
CA LEU A 63 -5.16 2.58 -3.32
C LEU A 63 -6.53 2.95 -2.73
N ILE A 64 -7.21 3.93 -3.33
CA ILE A 64 -8.58 4.29 -2.95
C ILE A 64 -9.51 3.08 -3.12
N SER A 65 -9.42 2.36 -4.24
CA SER A 65 -10.24 1.15 -4.48
C SER A 65 -10.01 0.04 -3.45
N LEU A 66 -8.79 -0.04 -2.88
CA LEU A 66 -8.42 -0.99 -1.83
C LEU A 66 -8.78 -0.52 -0.41
N GLY A 67 -9.38 0.67 -0.28
CA GLY A 67 -9.90 1.21 0.98
C GLY A 67 -8.93 2.12 1.75
N ALA A 68 -7.91 2.66 1.09
CA ALA A 68 -7.06 3.72 1.65
C ALA A 68 -7.83 5.05 1.75
N SER A 69 -7.47 5.90 2.72
CA SER A 69 -7.96 7.28 2.72
C SER A 69 -7.20 8.11 1.69
N THR A 70 -7.77 9.26 1.29
CA THR A 70 -7.13 10.22 0.39
C THR A 70 -5.75 10.64 0.87
N GLU A 71 -5.57 10.93 2.17
CA GLU A 71 -4.26 11.26 2.73
C GLU A 71 -3.26 10.10 2.61
N GLN A 72 -3.67 8.88 2.95
CA GLN A 72 -2.80 7.71 2.84
C GLN A 72 -2.41 7.44 1.39
N ALA A 73 -3.35 7.55 0.45
CA ALA A 73 -3.10 7.33 -0.96
C ALA A 73 -2.18 8.42 -1.55
N LYS A 74 -2.37 9.67 -1.13
CA LYS A 74 -1.51 10.80 -1.51
C LYS A 74 -0.09 10.60 -0.96
N GLU A 75 0.07 10.33 0.33
CA GLU A 75 1.38 10.10 0.96
C GLU A 75 2.11 8.91 0.32
N ALA A 76 1.39 7.82 0.00
CA ALA A 76 1.98 6.62 -0.59
C ALA A 76 2.44 6.78 -2.04
N THR A 77 1.95 7.80 -2.75
CA THR A 77 2.26 8.07 -4.18
C THR A 77 3.09 9.34 -4.39
N GLU A 78 3.50 9.99 -3.31
CA GLU A 78 4.35 11.20 -3.31
C GLU A 78 5.76 10.95 -2.81
N ASN A 79 5.96 9.91 -2.00
CA ASN A 79 7.25 9.60 -1.41
C ASN A 79 7.98 8.52 -2.21
N LEU A 80 8.62 8.93 -3.31
CA LEU A 80 9.77 8.24 -3.91
C LEU A 80 10.79 9.27 -4.39
#